data_AF-A0A3Q0JHS8-F1
#
_entry.id   AF-A0A3Q0JHS8-F1
#
_cell.length_a   1.000
_cell.length_b   1.000
_cell.length_c   1.000
_cell.angle_alpha   90.00
_cell.angle_beta   90.00
_cell.angle_gamma   90.00
#
_symmetry.space_group_name_H-M   'P 1'
#
loop_
_entity.id
_entity.type
_entity.pdbx_description
1 polymer ?
#
loop_
_entity_poly.entity_id
_entity_poly.type
_entity_poly.pdbx_seq_one_letter_code
_entity_poly.pdbx_strand_id
1 'polypeptide(L)'
;MKNSHPEFTSDVFVLLETVGATLTIRGTTGLESTISPAEFLQTNMFKKVILNITFPSKTKDTYYLRTFKIMPRGQNAHAIVNAGFLFNFDPEDKMKKVTATPSIVFGGISPKFVHATNLEQQIVGKSLLNEKDFQDALGILSKELVPTISTTPGSIHQTPEPDFDTTYRKQLALSLFYKFALGLSKEEINPKYISGSKAIQDERPVSDGDLVFDTDKKMWPLTKPVPKIDGLVQCAGEAEYVNDIPRVEGELFAAVLMADRGPAKIKSIDTSKALKHPGVHEFVSAKFIQGKNVIVEISETEAIFADKEIKFAGQFIGAIVADTYQNAIDAVNLIEVTYTDVKKPEFNLRKIVESGNTDRIKKGAEVTPTATKNNRAHKFKGTVELGGQYYYTMEPQTALGGYGSKLSRSCFPAVIAAVCSNVVNKPVKIVMPIETMTTGLGRRYSIYATYEGAVDDNGVIQTLNSAINVDEGASMNESSVEVMALGLRQTCPYDSSTFNIVLNSVLTDTPTTTWVRSPGATEIAAYLEHIMEHIAMVLKKDSSEVRIANYSLPQATSLLKQVKSSSNYDERSKAVETFNKV
;
A
#
# COMPACT_ATOMS: atom_id res chain seq x y z
N MET A 1 -14.25 15.23 -11.99
CA MET A 1 -13.55 13.94 -11.79
C MET A 1 -14.37 12.76 -12.32
N LYS A 2 -15.48 12.34 -11.69
CA LYS A 2 -16.25 11.14 -12.14
C LYS A 2 -16.78 11.17 -13.59
N ASN A 3 -17.24 12.31 -14.10
CA ASN A 3 -17.67 12.46 -15.51
C ASN A 3 -16.51 12.27 -16.50
N SER A 4 -15.32 12.79 -16.17
CA SER A 4 -14.12 12.67 -17.02
C SER A 4 -13.39 11.33 -16.84
N HIS A 5 -13.58 10.69 -15.67
CA HIS A 5 -12.95 9.43 -15.26
C HIS A 5 -14.00 8.46 -14.71
N PRO A 6 -14.75 7.75 -15.56
CA PRO A 6 -15.80 6.81 -15.12
C PRO A 6 -15.28 5.67 -14.22
N GLU A 7 -13.99 5.37 -14.26
CA GLU A 7 -13.31 4.44 -13.37
C GLU A 7 -13.21 4.92 -11.91
N PHE A 8 -13.33 6.23 -11.66
CA PHE A 8 -13.21 6.81 -10.32
C PHE A 8 -14.30 6.30 -9.37
N THR A 9 -13.92 5.81 -8.19
CA THR A 9 -14.85 5.26 -7.19
C THR A 9 -15.48 6.33 -6.30
N SER A 10 -16.31 7.19 -6.89
CA SER A 10 -17.00 8.26 -6.17
C SER A 10 -18.11 7.72 -5.25
N ASP A 11 -17.98 7.96 -3.94
CA ASP A 11 -19.02 7.63 -2.97
C ASP A 11 -20.29 8.49 -3.16
N VAL A 12 -20.09 9.76 -3.49
CA VAL A 12 -21.19 10.71 -3.75
C VAL A 12 -21.99 10.26 -4.96
N PHE A 13 -21.33 9.87 -6.05
CA PHE A 13 -22.01 9.36 -7.25
C PHE A 13 -22.89 8.15 -6.92
N VAL A 14 -22.34 7.15 -6.24
CA VAL A 14 -23.08 5.93 -5.87
C VAL A 14 -24.28 6.27 -5.01
N LEU A 15 -24.12 7.14 -4.01
CA LEU A 15 -25.23 7.59 -3.17
C LEU A 15 -26.33 8.28 -3.99
N LEU A 16 -25.96 9.26 -4.81
CA LEU A 16 -26.90 10.04 -5.62
C LEU A 16 -27.68 9.16 -6.59
N GLU A 17 -27.00 8.25 -7.29
CA GLU A 17 -27.65 7.31 -8.21
C GLU A 17 -28.57 6.35 -7.47
N THR A 18 -28.12 5.81 -6.33
CA THR A 18 -28.90 4.87 -5.51
C THR A 18 -30.24 5.46 -5.07
N VAL A 19 -30.24 6.73 -4.65
CA VAL A 19 -31.45 7.40 -4.17
C VAL A 19 -32.32 7.96 -5.30
N GLY A 20 -31.88 7.86 -6.56
CA GLY A 20 -32.57 8.44 -7.71
C GLY A 20 -32.55 9.97 -7.70
N ALA A 21 -31.47 10.58 -7.22
CA ALA A 21 -31.30 12.03 -7.31
C ALA A 21 -31.14 12.47 -8.77
N THR A 22 -31.47 13.73 -9.06
CA THR A 22 -31.29 14.31 -10.39
C THR A 22 -30.41 15.56 -10.34
N LEU A 23 -29.69 15.82 -11.43
CA LEU A 23 -28.77 16.93 -11.61
C LEU A 23 -29.36 17.91 -12.63
N THR A 24 -29.53 19.18 -12.23
CA THR A 24 -29.93 20.23 -13.18
C THR A 24 -28.70 20.88 -13.78
N ILE A 25 -28.56 20.79 -15.10
CA ILE A 25 -27.41 21.32 -15.85
C ILE A 25 -27.86 22.47 -16.72
N ARG A 26 -27.05 23.53 -16.78
CA ARG A 26 -27.26 24.69 -17.65
C ARG A 26 -26.03 24.94 -18.52
N GLY A 27 -26.25 25.12 -19.82
CA GLY A 27 -25.24 25.49 -20.80
C GLY A 27 -25.26 26.98 -21.16
N THR A 28 -24.44 27.37 -22.14
CA THR A 28 -24.32 28.78 -22.58
C THR A 28 -25.55 29.32 -23.29
N THR A 29 -26.44 28.45 -23.78
CA THR A 29 -27.73 28.86 -24.38
C THR A 29 -28.77 29.26 -23.33
N GLY A 30 -28.48 29.07 -22.04
CA GLY A 30 -29.41 29.30 -20.94
C GLY A 30 -30.43 28.18 -20.72
N LEU A 31 -30.52 27.21 -21.65
CA LEU A 31 -31.40 26.05 -21.52
C LEU A 31 -30.93 25.14 -20.38
N GLU A 32 -31.90 24.65 -19.61
CA GLU A 32 -31.70 23.69 -18.53
C GLU A 32 -32.11 22.29 -18.95
N SER A 33 -31.37 21.30 -18.46
CA SER A 33 -31.71 19.88 -18.58
C SER A 33 -31.53 19.20 -17.23
N THR A 34 -32.54 18.45 -16.80
CA THR A 34 -32.47 17.59 -15.62
C THR A 34 -32.09 16.19 -16.05
N ILE A 35 -31.01 15.64 -15.51
CA ILE A 35 -30.49 14.31 -15.87
C ILE A 35 -30.15 13.48 -14.62
N SER A 36 -30.09 12.16 -14.75
CA SER A 36 -29.58 11.29 -13.68
C SER A 36 -28.05 11.36 -13.55
N PRO A 37 -27.47 10.95 -12.41
CA PRO A 37 -26.03 10.76 -12.31
C PRO A 37 -25.47 9.79 -13.37
N ALA A 38 -26.17 8.69 -13.70
CA ALA A 38 -25.75 7.79 -14.78
C ALA A 38 -25.69 8.50 -16.16
N GLU A 39 -26.69 9.31 -16.50
CA GLU A 39 -26.68 10.13 -17.73
C GLU A 39 -25.59 11.20 -17.70
N PHE A 40 -25.27 11.72 -16.51
CA PHE A 40 -24.17 12.67 -16.32
C PHE A 40 -22.82 12.10 -16.74
N LEU A 41 -22.57 10.79 -16.63
CA LEU A 41 -21.33 10.18 -17.11
C LEU A 41 -21.12 10.32 -18.63
N GLN A 42 -22.22 10.42 -19.39
CA GLN A 42 -22.19 10.52 -20.86
C GLN A 42 -22.33 11.97 -21.33
N THR A 43 -22.64 12.89 -20.42
CA THR A 43 -22.90 14.28 -20.75
C THR A 43 -21.59 15.05 -20.94
N ASN A 44 -21.38 15.64 -22.12
CA ASN A 44 -20.29 16.60 -22.31
C ASN A 44 -20.59 17.87 -21.51
N MET A 45 -19.75 18.12 -20.49
CA MET A 45 -19.84 19.25 -19.58
C MET A 45 -19.06 20.49 -20.03
N PHE A 46 -18.46 20.47 -21.23
CA PHE A 46 -17.77 21.64 -21.79
C PHE A 46 -18.72 22.85 -21.86
N LYS A 47 -18.36 23.93 -21.16
CA LYS A 47 -19.16 25.16 -21.00
C LYS A 47 -20.56 24.92 -20.40
N LYS A 48 -20.70 23.91 -19.53
CA LYS A 48 -21.92 23.67 -18.74
C LYS A 48 -21.60 23.63 -17.25
N VAL A 49 -22.59 23.94 -16.43
CA VAL A 49 -22.50 23.90 -14.96
C VAL A 49 -23.65 23.08 -14.38
N ILE A 50 -23.39 22.42 -13.25
CA ILE A 50 -24.44 21.83 -12.41
C ILE A 50 -24.96 22.93 -11.49
N LEU A 51 -26.27 23.21 -11.53
CA LEU A 51 -26.89 24.25 -10.73
C LEU A 51 -27.36 23.73 -9.37
N ASN A 52 -27.98 22.56 -9.35
CA ASN A 52 -28.51 21.94 -8.16
C ASN A 52 -28.61 20.42 -8.32
N ILE A 53 -28.80 19.76 -7.18
CA ILE A 53 -29.07 18.33 -7.06
C ILE A 53 -30.41 18.20 -6.36
N THR A 54 -31.36 17.51 -6.98
CA THR A 54 -32.70 17.30 -6.42
C THR A 54 -32.82 15.86 -5.92
N PHE A 55 -33.27 15.70 -4.67
CA PHE A 55 -33.50 14.40 -4.05
C PHE A 55 -34.99 14.05 -4.09
N PRO A 56 -35.37 12.85 -4.53
CA PRO A 56 -36.77 12.44 -4.46
C PRO A 56 -37.18 12.18 -3.01
N SER A 57 -38.41 12.59 -2.66
CA SER A 57 -39.00 12.25 -1.36
C SER A 57 -39.38 10.76 -1.34
N LYS A 58 -39.02 10.05 -0.26
CA LYS A 58 -39.25 8.61 -0.07
C LYS A 58 -39.79 8.36 1.33
N THR A 59 -40.78 7.47 1.47
CA THR A 59 -41.38 7.11 2.76
C THR A 59 -40.53 6.07 3.49
N LYS A 60 -40.10 6.38 4.72
CA LYS A 60 -39.23 5.51 5.53
C LYS A 60 -39.83 4.13 5.82
N ASP A 61 -41.16 4.04 5.88
CA ASP A 61 -41.85 2.78 6.18
C ASP A 61 -41.80 1.78 5.02
N THR A 62 -41.66 2.27 3.79
CA THR A 62 -41.66 1.44 2.57
C THR A 62 -40.25 1.29 1.99
N TYR A 63 -39.41 2.31 2.12
CA TYR A 63 -38.07 2.34 1.55
C TYR A 63 -37.00 2.06 2.59
N TYR A 64 -36.14 1.09 2.29
CA TYR A 64 -34.95 0.78 3.09
C TYR A 64 -33.70 1.09 2.27
N LEU A 65 -32.93 2.08 2.73
CA LEU A 65 -31.67 2.51 2.12
C LEU A 65 -30.50 2.05 2.98
N ARG A 66 -29.48 1.49 2.33
CA ARG A 66 -28.19 1.27 2.98
C ARG A 66 -27.04 1.43 1.99
N THR A 67 -25.98 2.10 2.43
CA THR A 67 -24.77 2.31 1.63
C THR A 67 -23.55 1.74 2.33
N PHE A 68 -22.57 1.32 1.55
CA PHE A 68 -21.32 0.73 2.02
C PHE A 68 -20.14 1.34 1.30
N LYS A 69 -19.04 1.50 2.05
CA LYS A 69 -17.75 1.94 1.53
C LYS A 69 -16.65 1.09 2.14
N ILE A 70 -15.96 0.32 1.32
CA ILE A 70 -14.83 -0.51 1.74
C ILE A 70 -13.56 0.09 1.18
N MET A 71 -12.58 0.29 2.05
CA MET A 71 -11.35 1.02 1.77
C MET A 71 -10.15 0.26 2.35
N PRO A 72 -8.92 0.51 1.85
CA PRO A 72 -7.72 -0.05 2.45
C PRO A 72 -7.46 0.43 3.90
N ARG A 73 -8.05 1.56 4.29
CA ARG A 73 -7.98 2.14 5.64
C ARG A 73 -9.29 2.82 6.02
N GLY A 74 -9.55 2.98 7.32
CA GLY A 74 -10.85 3.40 7.84
C GLY A 74 -11.35 4.79 7.41
N GLN A 75 -10.46 5.71 7.00
CA GLN A 75 -10.79 7.07 6.58
C GLN A 75 -9.78 7.60 5.53
N ASN A 76 -10.13 8.69 4.85
CA ASN A 76 -9.30 9.37 3.84
C ASN A 76 -8.69 8.41 2.80
N ALA A 77 -9.51 7.53 2.25
CA ALA A 77 -9.12 6.59 1.21
C ALA A 77 -10.23 6.41 0.17
N HIS A 78 -9.83 6.12 -1.06
CA HIS A 78 -10.74 5.75 -2.13
C HIS A 78 -11.35 4.39 -1.84
N ALA A 79 -12.60 4.20 -2.27
CA ALA A 79 -13.26 2.91 -2.11
C ALA A 79 -12.63 1.87 -3.06
N ILE A 80 -12.36 0.67 -2.53
CA ILE A 80 -12.06 -0.52 -3.33
C ILE A 80 -13.34 -0.94 -4.06
N VAL A 81 -14.42 -1.09 -3.28
CA VAL A 81 -15.81 -1.22 -3.73
C VAL A 81 -16.68 -0.39 -2.80
N ASN A 82 -17.58 0.40 -3.37
CA ASN A 82 -18.68 1.03 -2.66
C ASN A 82 -20.00 0.58 -3.29
N ALA A 83 -21.06 0.58 -2.49
CA ALA A 83 -22.36 0.06 -2.90
C ALA A 83 -23.48 0.88 -2.26
N GLY A 84 -24.60 1.00 -2.97
CA GLY A 84 -25.83 1.53 -2.44
C GLY A 84 -27.00 0.64 -2.83
N PHE A 85 -27.85 0.36 -1.85
CA PHE A 85 -29.02 -0.49 -1.99
C PHE A 85 -30.23 0.28 -1.49
N LEU A 86 -31.18 0.56 -2.39
CA LEU A 86 -32.48 1.15 -2.06
C LEU A 86 -33.56 0.17 -2.49
N PHE A 87 -34.26 -0.40 -1.52
CA PHE A 87 -35.32 -1.37 -1.75
C PHE A 87 -36.65 -0.87 -1.23
N ASN A 88 -37.71 -1.28 -1.93
CA ASN A 88 -39.08 -1.14 -1.50
C ASN A 88 -39.55 -2.46 -0.93
N PHE A 89 -40.00 -2.46 0.32
CA PHE A 89 -40.55 -3.63 0.98
C PHE A 89 -42.01 -3.39 1.37
N ASP A 90 -42.76 -4.49 1.49
CA ASP A 90 -44.07 -4.44 2.15
C ASP A 90 -43.85 -4.19 3.66
N PRO A 91 -44.37 -3.10 4.24
CA PRO A 91 -44.15 -2.77 5.64
C PRO A 91 -44.71 -3.83 6.60
N GLU A 92 -45.80 -4.50 6.22
CA GLU A 92 -46.50 -5.50 7.04
C GLU A 92 -45.89 -6.90 6.89
N ASP A 93 -45.07 -7.12 5.86
CA ASP A 93 -44.42 -8.42 5.64
C ASP A 93 -43.12 -8.55 6.44
N LYS A 94 -43.12 -9.49 7.40
CA LYS A 94 -41.91 -9.86 8.16
C LYS A 94 -40.80 -10.41 7.27
N MET A 95 -41.15 -11.08 6.17
CA MET A 95 -40.20 -11.62 5.22
C MET A 95 -39.63 -10.55 4.28
N LYS A 96 -40.08 -9.30 4.36
CA LYS A 96 -39.58 -8.17 3.55
C LYS A 96 -39.57 -8.51 2.07
N LYS A 97 -40.73 -8.89 1.53
CA LYS A 97 -40.92 -9.08 0.09
C LYS A 97 -40.73 -7.77 -0.66
N VAL A 98 -39.97 -7.82 -1.75
CA VAL A 98 -39.68 -6.67 -2.60
C VAL A 98 -40.93 -6.29 -3.40
N THR A 99 -41.38 -5.03 -3.29
CA THR A 99 -42.65 -4.57 -3.90
C THR A 99 -42.47 -3.74 -5.17
N ALA A 100 -41.28 -3.23 -5.43
CA ALA A 100 -40.94 -2.48 -6.64
C ALA A 100 -39.49 -2.72 -7.04
N THR A 101 -39.15 -2.38 -8.29
CA THR A 101 -37.76 -2.45 -8.79
C THR A 101 -36.83 -1.64 -7.87
N PRO A 102 -35.84 -2.29 -7.23
CA PRO A 102 -34.90 -1.61 -6.34
C PRO A 102 -33.83 -0.87 -7.15
N SER A 103 -33.02 -0.07 -6.45
CA SER A 103 -31.75 0.46 -6.95
C SER A 103 -30.59 -0.26 -6.28
N ILE A 104 -29.77 -0.93 -7.08
CA ILE A 104 -28.63 -1.75 -6.67
C ILE A 104 -27.40 -1.21 -7.42
N VAL A 105 -26.72 -0.24 -6.81
CA VAL A 105 -25.64 0.51 -7.44
C VAL A 105 -24.29 0.13 -6.84
N PHE A 106 -23.28 -0.07 -7.69
CA PHE A 106 -21.91 -0.33 -7.26
C PHE A 106 -20.91 0.64 -7.92
N GLY A 107 -19.84 0.94 -7.21
CA GLY A 107 -18.60 1.49 -7.77
C GLY A 107 -17.42 0.55 -7.52
N GLY A 108 -16.41 0.65 -8.39
CA GLY A 108 -15.19 -0.17 -8.31
C GLY A 108 -15.27 -1.54 -8.99
N ILE A 109 -16.35 -1.82 -9.71
CA ILE A 109 -16.50 -3.02 -10.56
C ILE A 109 -15.82 -2.77 -11.91
N SER A 110 -16.45 -2.00 -12.78
CA SER A 110 -15.87 -1.56 -14.06
C SER A 110 -16.32 -0.13 -14.38
N PRO A 111 -15.64 0.60 -15.29
CA PRO A 111 -16.00 1.97 -15.63
C PRO A 111 -17.43 2.15 -16.18
N LYS A 112 -18.02 1.07 -16.71
CA LYS A 112 -19.37 1.06 -17.29
C LYS A 112 -20.44 0.47 -16.37
N PHE A 113 -20.04 -0.20 -15.30
CA PHE A 113 -20.98 -0.82 -14.37
C PHE A 113 -21.46 0.21 -13.36
N VAL A 114 -22.76 0.47 -13.33
CA VAL A 114 -23.42 1.33 -12.35
C VAL A 114 -24.48 0.51 -11.61
N HIS A 115 -25.47 -0.01 -12.33
CA HIS A 115 -26.58 -0.80 -11.80
C HIS A 115 -26.38 -2.30 -12.00
N ALA A 116 -26.88 -3.10 -11.06
CA ALA A 116 -27.14 -4.54 -11.25
C ALA A 116 -28.54 -4.76 -11.86
N THR A 117 -28.75 -4.21 -13.05
CA THR A 117 -30.03 -4.14 -13.76
C THR A 117 -30.69 -5.51 -13.92
N ASN A 118 -29.93 -6.58 -14.16
CA ASN A 118 -30.53 -7.92 -14.31
C ASN A 118 -31.13 -8.42 -13.00
N LEU A 119 -30.47 -8.15 -11.87
CA LEU A 119 -31.02 -8.48 -10.56
C LEU A 119 -32.21 -7.58 -10.21
N GLU A 120 -32.10 -6.26 -10.42
CA GLU A 120 -33.16 -5.29 -10.14
C GLU A 120 -34.50 -5.68 -10.79
N GLN A 121 -34.45 -6.19 -12.03
CA GLN A 121 -35.65 -6.60 -12.77
C GLN A 121 -36.26 -7.92 -12.27
N GLN A 122 -35.44 -8.85 -11.75
CA GLN A 122 -35.87 -10.21 -11.40
C GLN A 122 -36.22 -10.39 -9.91
N ILE A 123 -35.80 -9.46 -9.05
CA ILE A 123 -35.94 -9.60 -7.60
C ILE A 123 -37.30 -9.11 -7.07
N VAL A 124 -38.12 -8.46 -7.90
CA VAL A 124 -39.46 -8.02 -7.52
C VAL A 124 -40.33 -9.23 -7.16
N GLY A 125 -41.00 -9.15 -6.02
CA GLY A 125 -41.81 -10.23 -5.47
C GLY A 125 -41.01 -11.33 -4.76
N LYS A 126 -39.70 -11.21 -4.63
CA LYS A 126 -38.84 -12.12 -3.86
C LYS A 126 -38.60 -11.61 -2.44
N SER A 127 -38.21 -12.50 -1.54
CA SER A 127 -37.80 -12.14 -0.18
C SER A 127 -36.29 -12.37 -0.01
N LEU A 128 -35.57 -11.34 0.46
CA LEU A 128 -34.15 -11.46 0.80
C LEU A 128 -33.88 -12.22 2.10
N LEU A 129 -34.94 -12.47 2.90
CA LEU A 129 -34.88 -13.27 4.12
C LEU A 129 -35.21 -14.74 3.86
N ASN A 130 -35.68 -15.09 2.66
CA ASN A 130 -35.84 -16.46 2.23
C ASN A 130 -34.53 -16.98 1.61
N GLU A 131 -34.02 -18.12 2.11
CA GLU A 131 -32.72 -18.66 1.70
C GLU A 131 -32.63 -18.95 0.19
N LYS A 132 -33.66 -19.58 -0.38
CA LYS A 132 -33.67 -19.95 -1.80
C LYS A 132 -33.69 -18.69 -2.68
N ASP A 133 -34.60 -17.77 -2.39
CA ASP A 133 -34.70 -16.52 -3.15
C ASP A 133 -33.41 -15.69 -3.05
N PHE A 134 -32.76 -15.68 -1.89
CA PHE A 134 -31.49 -15.00 -1.69
C PHE A 134 -30.33 -15.67 -2.45
N GLN A 135 -30.25 -17.00 -2.45
CA GLN A 135 -29.25 -17.74 -3.26
C GLN A 135 -29.45 -17.50 -4.75
N ASP A 136 -30.70 -17.51 -5.23
CA ASP A 136 -31.03 -17.20 -6.62
C ASP A 136 -30.59 -15.76 -6.98
N ALA A 137 -30.87 -14.78 -6.09
CA ALA A 137 -30.44 -13.39 -6.24
C ALA A 137 -28.91 -13.24 -6.30
N LEU A 138 -28.17 -13.91 -5.41
CA LEU A 138 -26.71 -13.94 -5.44
C LEU A 138 -26.17 -14.56 -6.73
N GLY A 139 -26.82 -15.61 -7.24
CA GLY A 139 -26.46 -16.25 -8.50
C GLY A 139 -26.60 -15.32 -9.70
N ILE A 140 -27.67 -14.51 -9.74
CA ILE A 140 -27.88 -13.48 -10.78
C ILE A 140 -26.82 -12.39 -10.65
N LEU A 141 -26.65 -11.81 -9.45
CA LEU A 141 -25.69 -10.74 -9.20
C LEU A 141 -24.26 -11.16 -9.53
N SER A 142 -23.88 -12.39 -9.16
CA SER A 142 -22.55 -12.92 -9.45
C SER A 142 -22.27 -13.01 -10.94
N LYS A 143 -23.25 -13.34 -11.78
CA LYS A 143 -23.07 -13.36 -13.25
C LYS A 143 -22.91 -11.95 -13.83
N GLU A 144 -23.56 -10.97 -13.22
CA GLU A 144 -23.55 -9.58 -13.67
C GLU A 144 -22.26 -8.83 -13.28
N LEU A 145 -21.71 -9.16 -12.11
CA LEU A 145 -20.47 -8.57 -11.60
C LEU A 145 -19.24 -9.08 -12.36
N VAL A 146 -18.74 -8.23 -13.26
CA VAL A 146 -17.51 -8.43 -14.04
C VAL A 146 -16.52 -7.29 -13.78
N PRO A 147 -15.69 -7.39 -12.71
CA PRO A 147 -14.70 -6.35 -12.44
C PRO A 147 -13.61 -6.29 -13.50
N THR A 148 -13.11 -5.08 -13.80
CA THR A 148 -12.03 -4.86 -14.77
C THR A 148 -10.80 -4.22 -14.12
N ILE A 149 -9.64 -4.43 -14.71
CA ILE A 149 -8.39 -3.74 -14.34
C ILE A 149 -8.41 -2.35 -15.00
N SER A 150 -8.04 -1.32 -14.24
CA SER A 150 -7.92 0.04 -14.76
C SER A 150 -6.57 0.23 -15.44
N THR A 151 -6.52 1.00 -16.51
CA THR A 151 -5.25 1.42 -17.13
C THR A 151 -4.85 2.83 -16.72
N THR A 152 -5.66 3.52 -15.92
CA THR A 152 -5.40 4.89 -15.46
C THR A 152 -4.30 4.89 -14.40
N PRO A 153 -3.19 5.64 -14.61
CA PRO A 153 -2.15 5.80 -13.61
C PRO A 153 -2.68 6.29 -12.27
N GLY A 154 -2.24 5.65 -11.18
CA GLY A 154 -2.64 6.01 -9.81
C GLY A 154 -4.03 5.51 -9.40
N SER A 155 -4.73 4.78 -10.28
CA SER A 155 -5.97 4.10 -9.92
C SER A 155 -5.68 2.96 -8.92
N ILE A 156 -6.52 2.85 -7.89
CA ILE A 156 -6.47 1.72 -6.94
C ILE A 156 -6.72 0.35 -7.61
N HIS A 157 -7.29 0.35 -8.83
CA HIS A 157 -7.53 -0.87 -9.63
C HIS A 157 -6.54 -1.06 -10.77
N GLN A 158 -5.40 -0.37 -10.77
CA GLN A 158 -4.48 -0.35 -11.91
C GLN A 158 -3.74 -1.67 -12.15
N THR A 159 -3.43 -2.42 -11.09
CA THR A 159 -2.59 -3.62 -11.18
C THR A 159 -3.28 -4.84 -10.59
N PRO A 160 -3.02 -6.05 -11.12
CA PRO A 160 -3.39 -7.32 -10.51
C PRO A 160 -2.43 -7.66 -9.36
N GLU A 161 -2.14 -6.70 -8.49
CA GLU A 161 -1.56 -7.05 -7.19
C GLU A 161 -2.64 -7.78 -6.37
N PRO A 162 -2.28 -8.80 -5.58
CA PRO A 162 -3.23 -9.74 -4.99
C PRO A 162 -4.27 -9.09 -4.07
N ASP A 163 -3.95 -7.93 -3.49
CA ASP A 163 -4.75 -7.35 -2.41
C ASP A 163 -6.17 -6.98 -2.83
N PHE A 164 -6.37 -6.48 -4.07
CA PHE A 164 -7.68 -5.99 -4.55
C PHE A 164 -8.01 -6.38 -6.00
N ASP A 165 -7.63 -7.59 -6.39
CA ASP A 165 -7.83 -8.11 -7.74
C ASP A 165 -9.33 -8.17 -8.15
N THR A 166 -9.59 -8.63 -9.37
CA THR A 166 -10.96 -8.78 -9.87
C THR A 166 -11.77 -9.79 -9.05
N THR A 167 -11.13 -10.82 -8.49
CA THR A 167 -11.77 -11.86 -7.69
C THR A 167 -12.25 -11.30 -6.35
N TYR A 168 -11.35 -10.61 -5.63
CA TYR A 168 -11.64 -9.94 -4.37
C TYR A 168 -12.79 -8.95 -4.54
N ARG A 169 -12.73 -8.08 -5.55
CA ARG A 169 -13.77 -7.05 -5.76
C ARG A 169 -15.15 -7.65 -6.05
N LYS A 170 -15.20 -8.75 -6.80
CA LYS A 170 -16.44 -9.49 -7.06
C LYS A 170 -17.00 -10.10 -5.77
N GLN A 171 -16.17 -10.80 -5.01
CA GLN A 171 -16.58 -11.40 -3.73
C GLN A 171 -17.02 -10.34 -2.72
N LEU A 172 -16.32 -9.20 -2.69
CA LEU A 172 -16.65 -8.08 -1.83
C LEU A 172 -18.03 -7.49 -2.18
N ALA A 173 -18.32 -7.25 -3.45
CA ALA A 173 -19.64 -6.76 -3.88
C ALA A 173 -20.78 -7.71 -3.50
N LEU A 174 -20.59 -9.02 -3.68
CA LEU A 174 -21.53 -10.04 -3.22
C LEU A 174 -21.69 -10.03 -1.69
N SER A 175 -20.59 -9.87 -0.96
CA SER A 175 -20.58 -9.80 0.51
C SER A 175 -21.29 -8.55 1.03
N LEU A 176 -21.20 -7.43 0.33
CA LEU A 176 -21.93 -6.20 0.65
C LEU A 176 -23.45 -6.37 0.45
N PHE A 177 -23.86 -7.08 -0.59
CA PHE A 177 -25.28 -7.43 -0.78
C PHE A 177 -25.77 -8.41 0.28
N TYR A 178 -24.95 -9.38 0.70
CA TYR A 178 -25.29 -10.24 1.84
C TYR A 178 -25.41 -9.44 3.14
N LYS A 179 -24.46 -8.54 3.41
CA LYS A 179 -24.50 -7.64 4.56
C LYS A 179 -25.72 -6.72 4.55
N PHE A 180 -26.17 -6.30 3.37
CA PHE A 180 -27.44 -5.58 3.20
C PHE A 180 -28.62 -6.42 3.66
N ALA A 181 -28.76 -7.64 3.13
CA ALA A 181 -29.84 -8.57 3.52
C ALA A 181 -29.83 -8.85 5.03
N LEU A 182 -28.64 -9.02 5.62
CA LEU A 182 -28.49 -9.21 7.06
C LEU A 182 -28.96 -8.02 7.91
N GLY A 183 -29.07 -6.83 7.32
CA GLY A 183 -29.54 -5.63 8.00
C GLY A 183 -31.07 -5.47 8.02
N LEU A 184 -31.82 -6.30 7.29
CA LEU A 184 -33.26 -6.12 7.08
C LEU A 184 -34.11 -6.47 8.30
N SER A 185 -33.72 -7.48 9.08
CA SER A 185 -34.42 -7.89 10.30
C SER A 185 -33.44 -8.53 11.28
N LYS A 186 -33.54 -8.20 12.57
CA LYS A 186 -32.75 -8.88 13.62
C LYS A 186 -33.42 -10.15 14.12
N GLU A 187 -34.74 -10.25 14.00
CA GLU A 187 -35.56 -11.32 14.58
C GLU A 187 -35.61 -12.54 13.67
N GLU A 188 -35.66 -12.31 12.36
CA GLU A 188 -35.80 -13.37 11.34
C GLU A 188 -34.45 -13.97 10.91
N ILE A 189 -33.34 -13.44 11.42
CA ILE A 189 -31.99 -13.87 11.06
C ILE A 189 -31.43 -14.73 12.18
N ASN A 190 -30.77 -15.82 11.79
CA ASN A 190 -30.04 -16.67 12.73
C ASN A 190 -29.05 -15.80 13.56
N PRO A 191 -29.10 -15.85 14.91
CA PRO A 191 -28.25 -15.05 15.78
C PRO A 191 -26.75 -15.08 15.44
N LYS A 192 -26.27 -16.22 14.91
CA LYS A 192 -24.89 -16.42 14.44
C LYS A 192 -24.44 -15.42 13.37
N TYR A 193 -25.36 -14.88 12.57
CA TYR A 193 -25.04 -13.99 11.45
C TYR A 193 -25.27 -12.51 11.76
N ILE A 194 -25.87 -12.17 12.90
CA ILE A 194 -26.26 -10.79 13.24
C ILE A 194 -25.04 -9.86 13.31
N SER A 195 -23.88 -10.35 13.76
CA SER A 195 -22.63 -9.57 13.79
C SER A 195 -22.24 -9.05 12.40
N GLY A 196 -22.53 -9.81 11.34
CA GLY A 196 -22.31 -9.41 9.95
C GLY A 196 -23.09 -8.16 9.54
N SER A 197 -24.24 -7.92 10.17
CA SER A 197 -25.10 -6.76 9.89
C SER A 197 -24.57 -5.44 10.44
N LYS A 198 -23.64 -5.44 11.40
CA LYS A 198 -23.19 -4.22 12.10
C LYS A 198 -22.05 -3.49 11.37
N ALA A 199 -21.92 -2.18 11.58
CA ALA A 199 -20.74 -1.43 11.15
C ALA A 199 -19.71 -1.44 12.29
N ILE A 200 -18.45 -1.79 11.97
CA ILE A 200 -17.37 -1.85 12.96
C ILE A 200 -17.08 -0.47 13.56
N GLN A 201 -17.32 0.60 12.80
CA GLN A 201 -17.13 1.98 13.25
C GLN A 201 -18.08 2.35 14.39
N ASP A 202 -19.24 1.70 14.50
CA ASP A 202 -20.21 1.99 15.57
C ASP A 202 -19.77 1.41 16.93
N GLU A 203 -18.83 0.46 16.92
CA GLU A 203 -18.39 -0.28 18.11
C GLU A 203 -16.96 0.07 18.55
N ARG A 204 -16.18 0.80 17.72
CA ARG A 204 -14.78 1.10 18.04
C ARG A 204 -14.66 2.42 18.82
N PRO A 205 -14.22 2.39 20.09
CA PRO A 205 -13.98 3.62 20.86
C PRO A 205 -12.74 4.37 20.34
N VAL A 206 -12.58 5.61 20.80
CA VAL A 206 -11.33 6.36 20.63
C VAL A 206 -10.20 5.60 21.34
N SER A 207 -9.02 5.56 20.74
CA SER A 207 -7.86 4.88 21.33
C SER A 207 -7.41 5.56 22.62
N ASP A 208 -7.14 4.75 23.65
CA ASP A 208 -6.49 5.11 24.90
C ASP A 208 -5.21 4.29 25.10
N GLY A 209 -4.45 4.59 26.15
CA GLY A 209 -3.27 3.81 26.50
C GLY A 209 -2.58 4.28 27.77
N ASP A 210 -1.98 3.33 28.48
CA ASP A 210 -1.16 3.57 29.66
C ASP A 210 0.33 3.47 29.32
N LEU A 211 1.13 4.36 29.91
CA LEU A 211 2.59 4.33 29.79
C LEU A 211 3.20 4.09 31.19
N VAL A 212 3.90 2.98 31.35
CA VAL A 212 4.63 2.64 32.57
C VAL A 212 6.12 2.61 32.26
N PHE A 213 6.90 3.39 33.01
CA PHE A 213 8.36 3.44 32.89
C PHE A 213 8.99 3.72 34.26
N ASP A 214 10.19 3.18 34.46
CA ASP A 214 10.98 3.44 35.66
C ASP A 214 11.80 4.73 35.50
N THR A 215 11.98 5.47 36.59
CA THR A 215 12.89 6.62 36.64
C THR A 215 13.63 6.65 37.97
N ASP A 216 14.93 6.99 37.93
CA ASP A 216 15.75 7.19 39.12
C ASP A 216 16.13 8.65 39.26
N LYS A 217 15.50 9.35 40.21
CA LYS A 217 15.74 10.77 40.48
C LYS A 217 17.20 11.09 40.82
N LYS A 218 17.97 10.12 41.34
CA LYS A 218 19.40 10.31 41.64
C LYS A 218 20.24 10.42 40.36
N MET A 219 19.78 9.82 39.27
CA MET A 219 20.43 9.81 37.96
C MET A 219 19.92 10.92 37.05
N TRP A 220 19.11 11.86 37.55
CA TRP A 220 18.63 12.97 36.74
C TRP A 220 19.79 13.89 36.31
N PRO A 221 19.83 14.33 35.04
CA PRO A 221 18.74 14.27 34.06
C PRO A 221 18.67 13.00 33.19
N LEU A 222 19.57 12.01 33.34
CA LEU A 222 19.67 10.85 32.44
C LEU A 222 18.38 10.03 32.34
N THR A 223 17.69 9.79 33.46
CA THR A 223 16.44 9.01 33.51
C THR A 223 15.20 9.90 33.65
N LYS A 224 15.36 11.22 33.58
CA LYS A 224 14.25 12.17 33.69
C LYS A 224 13.46 12.13 32.37
N PRO A 225 12.12 12.03 32.38
CA PRO A 225 11.30 12.14 31.18
C PRO A 225 11.24 13.61 30.74
N VAL A 226 12.30 14.09 30.12
CA VAL A 226 12.39 15.47 29.63
C VAL A 226 11.64 15.57 28.30
N PRO A 227 10.72 16.54 28.14
CA PRO A 227 10.13 16.82 26.84
C PRO A 227 11.21 17.09 25.79
N LYS A 228 10.95 16.73 24.53
CA LYS A 228 11.86 17.08 23.43
C LYS A 228 12.13 18.59 23.45
N ILE A 229 13.41 18.98 23.42
CA ILE A 229 13.86 20.38 23.50
C ILE A 229 13.14 21.24 22.46
N ASP A 230 13.12 20.78 21.20
CA ASP A 230 12.49 21.50 20.09
C ASP A 230 10.96 21.28 20.00
N GLY A 231 10.35 20.58 20.97
CA GLY A 231 8.94 20.19 20.88
C GLY A 231 7.99 21.39 20.75
N LEU A 232 8.24 22.46 21.52
CA LEU A 232 7.40 23.66 21.49
C LEU A 232 7.57 24.46 20.20
N VAL A 233 8.80 24.66 19.73
CA VAL A 233 9.07 25.40 18.48
C VAL A 233 8.57 24.64 17.25
N GLN A 234 8.59 23.30 17.28
CA GLN A 234 7.94 22.48 16.25
C GLN A 234 6.42 22.66 16.23
N CYS A 235 5.78 22.69 17.40
CA CYS A 235 4.34 22.94 17.51
C CYS A 235 3.95 24.37 17.09
N ALA A 236 4.84 25.35 17.30
CA ALA A 236 4.63 26.74 16.93
C ALA A 236 4.91 27.02 15.44
N GLY A 237 5.54 26.09 14.71
CA GLY A 237 5.99 26.31 13.33
C GLY A 237 7.23 27.20 13.23
N GLU A 238 8.00 27.33 14.32
CA GLU A 238 9.22 28.15 14.41
C GLU A 238 10.50 27.33 14.16
N ALA A 239 10.39 25.99 14.19
CA ALA A 239 11.49 25.11 13.82
C ALA A 239 11.78 25.24 12.32
N GLU A 240 12.99 25.67 11.97
CA GLU A 240 13.42 25.81 10.58
C GLU A 240 13.85 24.45 9.99
N TYR A 241 13.21 24.06 8.88
CA TYR A 241 13.60 22.93 8.03
C TYR A 241 14.29 23.42 6.75
N VAL A 242 14.87 22.51 5.95
CA VAL A 242 15.68 22.88 4.77
C VAL A 242 14.89 23.68 3.75
N ASN A 243 13.59 23.39 3.59
CA ASN A 243 12.74 24.15 2.68
C ASN A 243 12.29 25.50 3.24
N ASP A 244 12.41 25.73 4.54
CA ASP A 244 12.05 26.99 5.21
C ASP A 244 13.17 28.04 5.13
N ILE A 245 14.42 27.59 4.86
CA ILE A 245 15.56 28.48 4.66
C ILE A 245 15.20 29.53 3.59
N PRO A 246 15.28 30.85 3.93
CA PRO A 246 14.93 31.92 3.04
C PRO A 246 15.69 31.87 1.72
N ARG A 247 15.01 32.23 0.64
CA ARG A 247 15.61 32.29 -0.68
C ARG A 247 16.74 33.32 -0.71
N VAL A 248 17.83 32.96 -1.37
CA VAL A 248 18.87 33.93 -1.73
C VAL A 248 18.58 34.58 -3.09
N GLU A 249 19.10 35.78 -3.31
CA GLU A 249 18.90 36.48 -4.58
C GLU A 249 19.45 35.68 -5.75
N GLY A 250 18.66 35.54 -6.82
CA GLY A 250 19.02 34.75 -7.99
C GLY A 250 18.94 33.23 -7.81
N GLU A 251 18.45 32.73 -6.67
CA GLU A 251 18.19 31.29 -6.46
C GLU A 251 17.19 30.74 -7.48
N LEU A 252 17.53 29.61 -8.09
CA LEU A 252 16.72 28.88 -9.05
C LEU A 252 16.17 27.58 -8.44
N PHE A 253 15.23 26.95 -9.13
CA PHE A 253 14.64 25.65 -8.79
C PHE A 253 14.96 24.60 -9.83
N ALA A 254 15.17 23.36 -9.38
CA ALA A 254 15.32 22.21 -10.27
C ALA A 254 14.16 21.20 -10.10
N ALA A 255 13.71 20.62 -11.21
CA ALA A 255 12.76 19.50 -11.24
C ALA A 255 13.33 18.34 -12.06
N VAL A 256 13.18 17.12 -11.55
CA VAL A 256 13.79 15.91 -12.13
C VAL A 256 12.92 15.34 -13.25
N LEU A 257 13.54 15.01 -14.38
CA LEU A 257 12.93 14.20 -15.43
C LEU A 257 13.13 12.72 -15.08
N MET A 258 12.03 11.99 -14.92
CA MET A 258 12.02 10.54 -14.67
C MET A 258 11.66 9.77 -15.93
N ALA A 259 12.21 8.57 -16.09
CA ALA A 259 11.78 7.66 -17.14
C ALA A 259 10.36 7.15 -16.91
N ASP A 260 9.49 7.18 -17.92
CA ASP A 260 8.11 6.69 -17.80
C ASP A 260 8.01 5.16 -18.00
N ARG A 261 9.08 4.52 -18.46
CA ARG A 261 9.18 3.09 -18.74
C ARG A 261 10.61 2.58 -18.65
N GLY A 262 10.75 1.30 -18.33
CA GLY A 262 12.01 0.55 -18.34
C GLY A 262 11.73 -0.93 -18.05
N PRO A 263 12.62 -1.86 -18.43
CA PRO A 263 13.93 -1.62 -19.04
C PRO A 263 13.85 -1.17 -20.51
N ALA A 264 14.67 -0.20 -20.92
CA ALA A 264 14.71 0.34 -22.28
C ALA A 264 16.04 1.04 -22.57
N LYS A 265 16.24 1.47 -23.82
CA LYS A 265 17.33 2.40 -24.20
C LYS A 265 16.79 3.77 -24.58
N ILE A 266 17.50 4.82 -24.24
CA ILE A 266 17.18 6.19 -24.65
C ILE A 266 17.61 6.36 -26.11
N LYS A 267 16.65 6.66 -26.99
CA LYS A 267 16.92 7.00 -28.40
C LYS A 267 17.20 8.49 -28.56
N SER A 268 16.36 9.32 -27.95
CA SER A 268 16.47 10.79 -28.00
C SER A 268 15.69 11.44 -26.86
N ILE A 269 16.14 12.63 -26.47
CA ILE A 269 15.46 13.50 -25.50
C ILE A 269 15.24 14.85 -26.21
N ASP A 270 13.98 15.21 -26.44
CA ASP A 270 13.61 16.51 -27.02
C ASP A 270 13.25 17.50 -25.90
N THR A 271 14.13 18.48 -25.70
CA THR A 271 13.97 19.55 -24.70
C THR A 271 13.50 20.85 -25.32
N SER A 272 13.21 20.90 -26.62
CA SER A 272 13.00 22.15 -27.36
C SER A 272 11.79 22.95 -26.87
N LYS A 273 10.71 22.28 -26.43
CA LYS A 273 9.54 22.91 -25.82
C LYS A 273 9.84 23.41 -24.42
N ALA A 274 10.50 22.60 -23.60
CA ALA A 274 10.88 22.94 -22.24
C ALA A 274 11.82 24.15 -22.19
N LEU A 275 12.85 24.20 -23.04
CA LEU A 275 13.80 25.32 -23.09
C LEU A 275 13.20 26.64 -23.60
N LYS A 276 12.03 26.58 -24.28
CA LYS A 276 11.28 27.79 -24.69
C LYS A 276 10.28 28.25 -23.62
N HIS A 277 10.03 27.46 -22.59
CA HIS A 277 9.13 27.82 -21.52
C HIS A 277 9.69 29.03 -20.74
N PRO A 278 8.87 30.06 -20.45
CA PRO A 278 9.33 31.21 -19.67
C PRO A 278 9.96 30.79 -18.34
N GLY A 279 11.05 31.47 -17.97
CA GLY A 279 11.77 31.23 -16.71
C GLY A 279 12.71 30.03 -16.71
N VAL A 280 12.76 29.22 -17.79
CA VAL A 280 13.69 28.08 -17.90
C VAL A 280 15.10 28.55 -18.25
N HIS A 281 16.08 27.97 -17.56
CA HIS A 281 17.50 28.26 -17.73
C HIS A 281 18.22 27.16 -18.53
N GLU A 282 18.11 25.90 -18.13
CA GLU A 282 18.86 24.79 -18.74
C GLU A 282 18.23 23.42 -18.42
N PHE A 283 18.41 22.45 -19.31
CA PHE A 283 18.22 21.03 -19.03
C PHE A 283 19.55 20.32 -18.79
N VAL A 284 19.77 19.90 -17.56
CA VAL A 284 21.00 19.26 -17.08
C VAL A 284 20.85 17.74 -17.14
N SER A 285 21.59 17.09 -18.04
CA SER A 285 21.68 15.63 -18.14
C SER A 285 23.07 15.10 -17.74
N ALA A 286 23.27 13.78 -17.86
CA ALA A 286 24.54 13.11 -17.56
C ALA A 286 25.76 13.75 -18.26
N LYS A 287 25.58 14.38 -19.44
CA LYS A 287 26.66 15.03 -20.20
C LYS A 287 27.32 16.22 -19.48
N PHE A 288 26.64 16.81 -18.50
CA PHE A 288 27.15 17.96 -17.74
C PHE A 288 27.99 17.53 -16.53
N ILE A 289 28.03 16.24 -16.21
CA ILE A 289 28.79 15.72 -15.08
C ILE A 289 30.26 15.63 -15.49
N GLN A 290 31.09 16.50 -14.92
CA GLN A 290 32.54 16.54 -15.20
C GLN A 290 33.30 15.35 -14.58
N GLY A 291 32.75 14.75 -13.52
CA GLY A 291 33.31 13.60 -12.82
C GLY A 291 32.64 12.27 -13.19
N LYS A 292 32.67 11.30 -12.27
CA LYS A 292 31.93 10.05 -12.45
C LYS A 292 30.43 10.31 -12.27
N ASN A 293 29.62 9.81 -13.20
CA ASN A 293 28.16 9.79 -13.06
C ASN A 293 27.73 8.68 -12.08
N VAL A 294 28.07 8.86 -10.80
CA VAL A 294 27.80 7.92 -9.71
C VAL A 294 27.29 8.71 -8.52
N ILE A 295 26.17 8.28 -7.93
CA ILE A 295 25.54 8.97 -6.81
C ILE A 295 26.12 8.55 -5.45
N VAL A 296 26.15 7.24 -5.21
CA VAL A 296 26.63 6.59 -3.99
C VAL A 296 27.24 5.25 -4.42
N GLU A 297 28.42 4.94 -3.87
CA GLU A 297 29.13 3.68 -4.08
C GLU A 297 29.31 2.99 -2.73
N ILE A 298 28.45 2.00 -2.44
CA ILE A 298 28.51 1.20 -1.20
C ILE A 298 29.01 -0.21 -1.55
N SER A 299 28.20 -0.95 -2.31
CA SER A 299 28.56 -2.30 -2.82
C SER A 299 28.65 -2.32 -4.35
N GLU A 300 27.87 -1.47 -5.00
CA GLU A 300 27.85 -1.28 -6.46
C GLU A 300 27.82 0.22 -6.77
N THR A 301 27.61 0.59 -8.03
CA THR A 301 27.44 1.99 -8.42
C THR A 301 26.05 2.24 -8.98
N GLU A 302 25.45 3.34 -8.57
CA GLU A 302 24.20 3.86 -9.12
C GLU A 302 24.45 5.19 -9.83
N ALA A 303 23.87 5.40 -11.01
CA ALA A 303 24.06 6.64 -11.75
C ALA A 303 23.21 7.78 -11.18
N ILE A 304 23.72 9.02 -11.26
CA ILE A 304 22.95 10.22 -10.92
C ILE A 304 21.84 10.42 -11.96
N PHE A 305 22.21 10.34 -13.23
CA PHE A 305 21.31 10.43 -14.39
C PHE A 305 21.56 9.28 -15.35
N ALA A 306 20.51 8.67 -15.88
CA ALA A 306 20.61 7.69 -16.94
C ALA A 306 21.02 8.37 -18.25
N ASP A 307 22.05 7.82 -18.92
CA ASP A 307 22.57 8.36 -20.19
C ASP A 307 22.03 7.58 -21.41
N LYS A 308 22.15 6.24 -21.39
CA LYS A 308 21.81 5.37 -22.54
C LYS A 308 20.78 4.30 -22.24
N GLU A 309 20.84 3.73 -21.04
CA GLU A 309 19.98 2.63 -20.63
C GLU A 309 19.13 3.03 -19.44
N ILE A 310 17.84 2.72 -19.52
CA ILE A 310 16.91 2.77 -18.41
C ILE A 310 16.73 1.36 -17.87
N LYS A 311 16.97 1.18 -16.57
CA LYS A 311 16.79 -0.07 -15.86
C LYS A 311 15.35 -0.28 -15.37
N PHE A 312 14.67 0.80 -14.97
CA PHE A 312 13.32 0.75 -14.41
C PHE A 312 12.55 2.05 -14.70
N ALA A 313 11.21 1.98 -14.70
CA ALA A 313 10.36 3.16 -14.73
C ALA A 313 10.53 3.97 -13.44
N GLY A 314 10.78 5.27 -13.57
CA GLY A 314 11.11 6.17 -12.46
C GLY A 314 12.59 6.56 -12.37
N GLN A 315 13.48 5.90 -13.12
CA GLN A 315 14.90 6.23 -13.11
C GLN A 315 15.15 7.66 -13.62
N PHE A 316 16.00 8.41 -12.93
CA PHE A 316 16.27 9.81 -13.24
C PHE A 316 17.09 9.93 -14.54
N ILE A 317 16.67 10.80 -15.45
CA ILE A 317 17.31 11.05 -16.76
C ILE A 317 18.06 12.39 -16.78
N GLY A 318 17.55 13.38 -16.06
CA GLY A 318 18.10 14.73 -16.01
C GLY A 318 17.28 15.62 -15.09
N ALA A 319 17.60 16.91 -15.06
CA ALA A 319 16.82 17.91 -14.34
C ALA A 319 16.67 19.19 -15.18
N ILE A 320 15.48 19.81 -15.15
CA ILE A 320 15.26 21.13 -15.72
C ILE A 320 15.44 22.18 -14.62
N VAL A 321 16.12 23.28 -14.92
CA VAL A 321 16.34 24.40 -14.00
C VAL A 321 15.52 25.61 -14.45
N ALA A 322 14.80 26.23 -13.52
CA ALA A 322 13.97 27.42 -13.78
C ALA A 322 13.99 28.42 -12.61
N ASP A 323 13.51 29.64 -12.84
CA ASP A 323 13.44 30.73 -11.86
C ASP A 323 12.41 30.51 -10.73
N THR A 324 11.40 29.68 -10.97
CA THR A 324 10.38 29.29 -10.00
C THR A 324 10.15 27.79 -10.01
N TYR A 325 9.71 27.26 -8.86
CA TYR A 325 9.35 25.85 -8.72
C TYR A 325 8.28 25.43 -9.74
N GLN A 326 7.23 26.25 -9.93
CA GLN A 326 6.16 25.95 -10.87
C GLN A 326 6.65 25.88 -12.32
N ASN A 327 7.50 26.83 -12.74
CA ASN A 327 8.09 26.79 -14.08
C ASN A 327 8.96 25.55 -14.30
N ALA A 328 9.70 25.09 -13.27
CA ALA A 328 10.48 23.86 -13.36
C ALA A 328 9.57 22.62 -13.55
N ILE A 329 8.48 22.53 -12.77
CA ILE A 329 7.51 21.43 -12.89
C ILE A 329 6.77 21.46 -14.24
N ASP A 330 6.34 22.62 -14.70
CA ASP A 330 5.63 22.72 -15.98
C ASP A 330 6.56 22.40 -17.15
N ALA A 331 7.80 22.92 -17.11
CA ALA A 331 8.77 22.69 -18.17
C ALA A 331 9.26 21.24 -18.25
N VAL A 332 9.45 20.53 -17.11
CA VAL A 332 9.91 19.13 -17.15
C VAL A 332 8.90 18.22 -17.84
N ASN A 333 7.60 18.52 -17.69
CA ASN A 333 6.50 17.79 -18.33
C ASN A 333 6.39 18.04 -19.85
N LEU A 334 7.11 19.03 -20.39
CA LEU A 334 7.18 19.30 -21.82
C LEU A 334 8.31 18.54 -22.52
N ILE A 335 9.17 17.84 -21.78
CA ILE A 335 10.29 17.09 -22.34
C ILE A 335 9.78 15.74 -22.86
N GLU A 336 10.09 15.44 -24.11
CA GLU A 336 9.69 14.18 -24.74
C GLU A 336 10.89 13.23 -24.84
N VAL A 337 10.80 12.07 -24.19
CA VAL A 337 11.82 11.02 -24.27
C VAL A 337 11.33 9.91 -25.18
N THR A 338 12.13 9.58 -26.21
CA THR A 338 11.86 8.44 -27.09
C THR A 338 12.76 7.28 -26.70
N TYR A 339 12.17 6.08 -26.64
CA TYR A 339 12.84 4.86 -26.24
C TYR A 339 12.96 3.85 -27.38
N THR A 340 13.98 3.00 -27.33
CA THR A 340 14.17 1.79 -28.15
C THR A 340 14.41 0.58 -27.24
N ASP A 341 14.34 -0.63 -27.79
CA ASP A 341 14.58 -1.89 -27.06
C ASP A 341 13.75 -2.00 -25.76
N VAL A 342 12.50 -1.54 -25.78
CA VAL A 342 11.61 -1.58 -24.62
C VAL A 342 11.27 -3.02 -24.29
N LYS A 343 11.60 -3.45 -23.08
CA LYS A 343 11.36 -4.80 -22.57
C LYS A 343 10.16 -4.80 -21.63
N LYS A 344 9.49 -5.95 -21.52
CA LYS A 344 8.50 -6.17 -20.46
C LYS A 344 9.25 -6.23 -19.12
N PRO A 345 8.93 -5.36 -18.14
CA PRO A 345 9.59 -5.40 -16.85
C PRO A 345 9.23 -6.67 -16.08
N GLU A 346 10.21 -7.24 -15.40
CA GLU A 346 10.04 -8.33 -14.45
C GLU A 346 10.33 -7.83 -13.04
N PHE A 347 9.29 -7.78 -12.23
CA PHE A 347 9.30 -7.27 -10.85
C PHE A 347 8.67 -8.25 -9.87
N ASN A 348 8.18 -9.41 -10.32
CA ASN A 348 7.62 -10.41 -9.43
C ASN A 348 8.75 -11.31 -8.90
N LEU A 349 9.15 -11.04 -7.65
CA LEU A 349 10.23 -11.75 -6.96
C LEU A 349 10.05 -13.27 -6.98
N ARG A 350 8.84 -13.75 -6.63
CA ARG A 350 8.52 -15.18 -6.63
C ARG A 350 8.75 -15.82 -7.99
N LYS A 351 8.24 -15.19 -9.05
CA LYS A 351 8.38 -15.69 -10.42
C LYS A 351 9.85 -15.77 -10.85
N ILE A 352 10.67 -14.78 -10.50
CA ILE A 352 12.11 -14.80 -10.80
C ILE A 352 12.78 -15.99 -10.07
N VAL A 353 12.52 -16.13 -8.78
CA VAL A 353 13.10 -17.20 -7.95
C VAL A 353 12.68 -18.58 -8.44
N GLU A 354 11.39 -18.80 -8.70
CA GLU A 354 10.85 -20.08 -9.17
C GLU A 354 11.32 -20.43 -10.59
N SER A 355 11.67 -19.43 -11.41
CA SER A 355 12.28 -19.67 -12.73
C SER A 355 13.73 -20.14 -12.68
N GLY A 356 14.41 -20.01 -11.54
CA GLY A 356 15.83 -20.37 -11.39
C GLY A 356 16.78 -19.47 -12.18
N ASN A 357 16.39 -18.21 -12.45
CA ASN A 357 17.19 -17.29 -13.26
C ASN A 357 18.48 -16.83 -12.53
N THR A 358 19.58 -17.52 -12.79
CA THR A 358 20.90 -17.27 -12.17
C THR A 358 21.55 -15.94 -12.59
N ASP A 359 21.06 -15.30 -13.66
CA ASP A 359 21.54 -13.97 -14.05
C ASP A 359 21.05 -12.91 -13.06
N ARG A 360 19.84 -13.08 -12.53
CA ARG A 360 19.20 -12.19 -11.55
C ARG A 360 19.42 -12.58 -10.10
N ILE A 361 19.65 -13.85 -9.81
CA ILE A 361 19.80 -14.38 -8.45
C ILE A 361 21.28 -14.51 -8.11
N LYS A 362 21.73 -13.81 -7.08
CA LYS A 362 23.10 -13.91 -6.55
C LYS A 362 23.06 -14.39 -5.11
N LYS A 363 23.87 -15.41 -4.80
CA LYS A 363 24.07 -15.86 -3.41
C LYS A 363 24.79 -14.77 -2.65
N GLY A 364 24.17 -14.26 -1.60
CA GLY A 364 24.71 -13.18 -0.76
C GLY A 364 25.40 -13.75 0.48
N ALA A 365 24.59 -14.22 1.43
CA ALA A 365 25.06 -14.70 2.73
C ALA A 365 24.50 -16.08 3.06
N GLU A 366 25.09 -16.74 4.06
CA GLU A 366 24.57 -18.01 4.57
C GLU A 366 24.72 -18.13 6.09
N VAL A 367 23.81 -18.91 6.68
CA VAL A 367 23.87 -19.39 8.05
C VAL A 367 23.92 -20.91 7.98
N THR A 368 24.99 -21.48 8.54
CA THR A 368 25.23 -22.93 8.53
C THR A 368 24.95 -23.53 9.91
N PRO A 369 24.45 -24.77 9.97
CA PRO A 369 24.21 -25.44 11.25
C PRO A 369 25.51 -25.64 12.04
N THR A 370 25.47 -25.36 13.33
CA THR A 370 26.55 -25.61 14.30
C THR A 370 26.25 -26.79 15.20
N ALA A 371 25.01 -27.28 15.21
CA ALA A 371 24.58 -28.46 15.94
C ALA A 371 23.72 -29.38 15.07
N THR A 372 23.73 -30.66 15.42
CA THR A 372 22.86 -31.68 14.82
C THR A 372 21.91 -32.19 15.89
N LYS A 373 20.61 -32.11 15.63
CA LYS A 373 19.57 -32.73 16.46
C LYS A 373 18.80 -33.79 15.65
N ASN A 374 18.35 -34.85 16.31
CA ASN A 374 17.86 -36.06 15.63
C ASN A 374 16.37 -36.36 15.87
N ASN A 375 15.67 -35.65 16.76
CA ASN A 375 14.29 -35.98 17.13
C ASN A 375 13.25 -35.37 16.17
N ARG A 376 13.21 -35.86 14.93
CA ARG A 376 12.41 -35.31 13.82
C ARG A 376 10.98 -35.86 13.78
N ALA A 377 10.25 -35.75 14.88
CA ALA A 377 8.90 -36.31 15.04
C ALA A 377 7.88 -35.75 14.03
N HIS A 378 7.93 -34.44 13.77
CA HIS A 378 7.01 -33.75 12.84
C HIS A 378 7.79 -32.97 11.78
N LYS A 379 7.29 -32.97 10.55
CA LYS A 379 7.89 -32.25 9.42
C LYS A 379 6.96 -31.12 8.96
N PHE A 380 7.54 -30.04 8.49
CA PHE A 380 6.81 -28.89 7.97
C PHE A 380 7.54 -28.28 6.77
N LYS A 381 6.80 -27.68 5.86
CA LYS A 381 7.31 -27.01 4.65
C LYS A 381 6.36 -25.92 4.23
N GLY A 382 6.88 -24.79 3.77
CA GLY A 382 6.06 -23.67 3.34
C GLY A 382 6.84 -22.58 2.62
N THR A 383 6.15 -21.47 2.38
CA THR A 383 6.69 -20.27 1.77
C THR A 383 6.25 -19.04 2.55
N VAL A 384 7.07 -17.99 2.57
CA VAL A 384 6.74 -16.68 3.15
C VAL A 384 6.98 -15.61 2.11
N GLU A 385 6.00 -14.71 1.94
CA GLU A 385 6.13 -13.49 1.15
C GLU A 385 5.90 -12.30 2.07
N LEU A 386 6.85 -11.36 2.13
CA LEU A 386 6.69 -10.08 2.81
C LEU A 386 6.90 -8.96 1.79
N GLY A 387 5.90 -8.08 1.66
CA GLY A 387 5.97 -6.93 0.76
C GLY A 387 6.87 -5.81 1.29
N GLY A 388 7.44 -5.03 0.36
CA GLY A 388 8.24 -3.86 0.67
C GLY A 388 7.42 -2.69 1.24
N GLN A 389 8.12 -1.66 1.72
CA GLN A 389 7.53 -0.54 2.46
C GLN A 389 8.20 0.79 2.07
N TYR A 390 7.40 1.79 1.65
CA TYR A 390 7.89 3.15 1.48
C TYR A 390 8.14 3.82 2.84
N TYR A 391 9.21 4.61 2.92
CA TYR A 391 9.61 5.29 4.16
C TYR A 391 8.74 6.50 4.53
N TYR A 392 8.03 7.11 3.56
CA TYR A 392 7.02 8.17 3.76
C TYR A 392 7.39 9.22 4.82
N THR A 393 8.58 9.81 4.69
CA THR A 393 8.99 10.93 5.55
C THR A 393 8.12 12.13 5.22
N MET A 394 7.53 12.77 6.24
CA MET A 394 6.64 13.94 6.05
C MET A 394 7.37 15.11 5.41
N GLU A 395 8.64 15.30 5.75
CA GLU A 395 9.55 16.12 4.97
C GLU A 395 10.20 15.24 3.88
N PRO A 396 10.08 15.63 2.59
CA PRO A 396 10.77 15.00 1.46
C PRO A 396 12.30 14.88 1.62
N GLN A 397 12.98 14.29 0.63
CA GLN A 397 14.44 14.13 0.60
C GLN A 397 15.18 15.49 0.57
N THR A 398 15.22 16.20 1.69
CA THR A 398 15.83 17.52 1.85
C THR A 398 16.54 17.72 3.20
N ALA A 399 16.08 17.13 4.33
CA ALA A 399 16.81 17.19 5.61
C ALA A 399 17.03 15.84 6.34
N LEU A 400 17.71 15.88 7.48
CA LEU A 400 18.10 14.72 8.30
C LEU A 400 16.95 14.29 9.24
N GLY A 401 16.22 13.27 8.80
CA GLY A 401 15.10 12.62 9.49
C GLY A 401 14.42 11.68 8.51
N GLY A 402 14.83 10.41 8.49
CA GLY A 402 14.72 9.60 7.27
C GLY A 402 14.25 8.15 7.39
N TYR A 403 14.07 7.66 8.62
CA TYR A 403 13.80 6.25 8.89
C TYR A 403 14.76 5.28 8.19
N GLY A 404 16.02 5.67 7.96
CA GLY A 404 17.02 4.89 7.21
C GLY A 404 17.26 5.42 5.79
N SER A 405 16.21 5.72 5.02
CA SER A 405 16.32 6.06 3.59
C SER A 405 17.21 7.27 3.31
N LYS A 406 17.22 8.26 4.21
CA LYS A 406 18.02 9.49 4.06
C LYS A 406 19.51 9.30 4.41
N LEU A 407 19.98 8.08 4.66
CA LEU A 407 21.42 7.77 4.76
C LEU A 407 22.12 7.92 3.41
N SER A 408 21.44 7.59 2.33
CA SER A 408 22.00 7.55 0.96
C SER A 408 21.07 8.16 -0.08
N ARG A 409 19.75 7.95 0.03
CA ARG A 409 18.78 8.46 -0.98
C ARG A 409 18.65 9.99 -0.96
N SER A 410 19.02 10.63 0.14
CA SER A 410 19.14 12.09 0.26
C SER A 410 20.33 12.67 -0.52
N CYS A 411 21.28 11.84 -0.95
CA CYS A 411 22.38 12.28 -1.81
C CYS A 411 21.88 12.64 -3.21
N PHE A 412 20.85 11.98 -3.74
CA PHE A 412 20.27 12.29 -5.06
C PHE A 412 19.89 13.78 -5.21
N PRO A 413 19.00 14.35 -4.38
CA PRO A 413 18.67 15.77 -4.48
C PRO A 413 19.90 16.66 -4.28
N ALA A 414 20.75 16.35 -3.30
CA ALA A 414 21.92 17.17 -2.98
C ALA A 414 22.90 17.26 -4.17
N VAL A 415 23.23 16.13 -4.78
CA VAL A 415 24.15 16.06 -5.92
C VAL A 415 23.51 16.64 -7.17
N ILE A 416 22.22 16.39 -7.43
CA ILE A 416 21.51 17.00 -8.56
C ILE A 416 21.50 18.52 -8.44
N ALA A 417 21.18 19.06 -7.26
CA ALA A 417 21.22 20.49 -7.00
C ALA A 417 22.63 21.06 -7.19
N ALA A 418 23.67 20.37 -6.72
CA ALA A 418 25.06 20.79 -6.90
C ALA A 418 25.48 20.82 -8.38
N VAL A 419 25.14 19.78 -9.16
CA VAL A 419 25.43 19.73 -10.60
C VAL A 419 24.68 20.85 -11.33
N CYS A 420 23.39 21.04 -11.05
CA CYS A 420 22.60 22.11 -11.64
C CYS A 420 23.17 23.48 -11.30
N SER A 421 23.53 23.71 -10.03
CA SER A 421 24.12 24.95 -9.55
C SER A 421 25.44 25.27 -10.24
N ASN A 422 26.30 24.26 -10.44
CA ASN A 422 27.55 24.42 -11.18
C ASN A 422 27.32 24.78 -12.66
N VAL A 423 26.32 24.16 -13.31
CA VAL A 423 26.00 24.43 -14.72
C VAL A 423 25.47 25.84 -14.93
N VAL A 424 24.55 26.30 -14.08
CA VAL A 424 23.93 27.62 -14.22
C VAL A 424 24.67 28.75 -13.49
N ASN A 425 25.71 28.41 -12.74
CA ASN A 425 26.50 29.30 -11.89
C ASN A 425 25.63 30.17 -10.95
N LYS A 426 24.61 29.55 -10.35
CA LYS A 426 23.68 30.17 -9.38
C LYS A 426 23.26 29.17 -8.31
N PRO A 427 22.81 29.61 -7.12
CA PRO A 427 22.19 28.73 -6.14
C PRO A 427 20.98 28.01 -6.74
N VAL A 428 20.87 26.69 -6.54
CA VAL A 428 19.75 25.87 -7.01
C VAL A 428 19.15 25.10 -5.84
N LYS A 429 17.84 25.27 -5.64
CA LYS A 429 17.04 24.51 -4.69
C LYS A 429 16.30 23.39 -5.43
N ILE A 430 16.27 22.20 -4.83
CA ILE A 430 15.46 21.08 -5.33
C ILE A 430 14.44 20.70 -4.25
N VAL A 431 13.18 20.67 -4.65
CA VAL A 431 12.10 20.15 -3.82
C VAL A 431 11.57 18.94 -4.56
N MET A 432 11.79 17.74 -4.02
CA MET A 432 11.24 16.53 -4.60
C MET A 432 9.83 16.29 -4.08
N PRO A 433 8.81 16.24 -4.95
CA PRO A 433 7.50 15.72 -4.57
C PRO A 433 7.59 14.29 -4.04
N ILE A 434 6.66 13.91 -3.15
CA ILE A 434 6.56 12.55 -2.60
C ILE A 434 6.42 11.52 -3.74
N GLU A 435 5.73 11.88 -4.81
CA GLU A 435 5.54 11.08 -6.01
C GLU A 435 6.88 10.78 -6.70
N THR A 436 7.75 11.79 -6.84
CA THR A 436 9.09 11.62 -7.41
C THR A 436 9.95 10.70 -6.55
N MET A 437 9.89 10.89 -5.23
CA MET A 437 10.65 10.06 -4.29
C MET A 437 10.20 8.60 -4.30
N THR A 438 8.90 8.34 -4.21
CA THR A 438 8.34 6.98 -4.17
C THR A 438 8.45 6.28 -5.51
N THR A 439 8.56 7.02 -6.61
CA THR A 439 8.72 6.45 -7.95
C THR A 439 10.18 6.12 -8.27
N GLY A 440 11.15 6.96 -7.88
CA GLY A 440 12.55 6.82 -8.31
C GLY A 440 13.55 6.38 -7.24
N LEU A 441 13.28 6.59 -5.95
CA LEU A 441 14.28 6.47 -4.86
C LEU A 441 14.07 5.26 -3.96
N GLY A 442 13.40 4.24 -4.46
CA GLY A 442 13.30 2.95 -3.79
C GLY A 442 12.42 2.92 -2.56
N ARG A 443 12.40 1.76 -1.94
CA ARG A 443 11.64 1.42 -0.74
C ARG A 443 12.35 0.31 0.04
N ARG A 444 11.86 -0.06 1.22
CA ARG A 444 12.26 -1.31 1.88
C ARG A 444 12.06 -2.48 0.92
N TYR A 445 13.02 -3.39 0.90
CA TYR A 445 12.98 -4.62 0.11
C TYR A 445 11.82 -5.54 0.51
N SER A 446 11.38 -6.34 -0.47
CA SER A 446 10.44 -7.44 -0.26
C SER A 446 11.23 -8.74 -0.11
N ILE A 447 10.68 -9.74 0.57
CA ILE A 447 11.30 -11.08 0.64
C ILE A 447 10.36 -12.18 0.16
N TYR A 448 10.93 -13.20 -0.47
CA TYR A 448 10.30 -14.47 -0.77
C TYR A 448 11.18 -15.60 -0.22
N ALA A 449 10.68 -16.32 0.77
CA ALA A 449 11.38 -17.42 1.40
C ALA A 449 10.68 -18.75 1.10
N THR A 450 11.47 -19.78 0.82
CA THR A 450 11.02 -21.17 0.89
C THR A 450 11.70 -21.83 2.08
N TYR A 451 10.99 -22.71 2.78
CA TYR A 451 11.55 -23.40 3.94
C TYR A 451 10.99 -24.80 4.11
N GLU A 452 11.80 -25.68 4.67
CA GLU A 452 11.40 -26.99 5.15
C GLU A 452 12.19 -27.35 6.41
N GLY A 453 11.55 -28.07 7.33
CA GLY A 453 12.17 -28.39 8.60
C GLY A 453 11.49 -29.55 9.33
N ALA A 454 12.03 -29.84 10.50
CA ALA A 454 11.49 -30.84 11.41
C ALA A 454 11.62 -30.40 12.86
N VAL A 455 10.62 -30.76 13.67
CA VAL A 455 10.55 -30.48 15.11
C VAL A 455 10.30 -31.78 15.88
N ASP A 456 10.63 -31.75 17.18
CA ASP A 456 10.18 -32.79 18.11
C ASP A 456 8.73 -32.55 18.57
N ASP A 457 8.22 -33.42 19.44
CA ASP A 457 6.86 -33.30 20.00
C ASP A 457 6.65 -32.03 20.82
N ASN A 458 7.72 -31.36 21.28
CA ASN A 458 7.66 -30.11 22.02
C ASN A 458 7.74 -28.87 21.12
N GLY A 459 7.93 -29.04 19.81
CA GLY A 459 8.10 -27.95 18.87
C GLY A 459 9.51 -27.40 18.79
N VAL A 460 10.50 -28.06 19.40
CA VAL A 460 11.91 -27.65 19.31
C VAL A 460 12.43 -27.95 17.91
N ILE A 461 12.94 -26.92 17.22
CA ILE A 461 13.47 -27.04 15.87
C ILE A 461 14.72 -27.93 15.87
N GLN A 462 14.64 -29.03 15.12
CA GLN A 462 15.72 -29.99 14.93
C GLN A 462 16.51 -29.74 13.65
N THR A 463 15.82 -29.27 12.61
CA THR A 463 16.40 -28.86 11.33
C THR A 463 15.53 -27.77 10.72
N LEU A 464 16.15 -26.74 10.13
CA LEU A 464 15.47 -25.75 9.31
C LEU A 464 16.34 -25.44 8.09
N ASN A 465 15.91 -25.87 6.90
CA ASN A 465 16.52 -25.51 5.64
C ASN A 465 15.69 -24.41 4.98
N SER A 466 16.31 -23.30 4.57
CA SER A 466 15.58 -22.22 3.91
C SER A 466 16.43 -21.49 2.88
N ALA A 467 15.76 -20.98 1.84
CA ALA A 467 16.31 -19.97 0.94
C ALA A 467 15.46 -18.70 1.05
N ILE A 468 16.04 -17.63 1.60
CA ILE A 468 15.44 -16.30 1.70
C ILE A 468 15.95 -15.47 0.52
N ASN A 469 15.04 -15.01 -0.33
CA ASN A 469 15.37 -14.22 -1.51
C ASN A 469 14.89 -12.79 -1.29
N VAL A 470 15.78 -11.82 -1.46
CA VAL A 470 15.54 -10.40 -1.20
C VAL A 470 15.48 -9.66 -2.53
N ASP A 471 14.42 -8.89 -2.74
CA ASP A 471 14.30 -7.98 -3.89
C ASP A 471 15.19 -6.75 -3.70
N GLU A 472 16.23 -6.63 -4.52
CA GLU A 472 17.18 -5.51 -4.46
C GLU A 472 16.80 -4.36 -5.42
N GLY A 473 15.79 -4.55 -6.27
CA GLY A 473 15.56 -3.65 -7.40
C GLY A 473 16.65 -3.78 -8.45
N ALA A 474 16.99 -2.67 -9.09
CA ALA A 474 17.89 -2.64 -10.24
C ALA A 474 19.40 -2.65 -9.93
N SER A 475 19.78 -2.71 -8.65
CA SER A 475 21.18 -2.78 -8.19
C SER A 475 21.24 -3.36 -6.77
N MET A 476 22.35 -4.00 -6.41
CA MET A 476 22.58 -4.54 -5.05
C MET A 476 23.32 -3.54 -4.15
N ASN A 477 23.40 -2.27 -4.53
CA ASN A 477 24.21 -1.26 -3.86
C ASN A 477 23.93 -1.17 -2.34
N GLU A 478 22.66 -1.29 -1.94
CA GLU A 478 22.19 -1.18 -0.56
C GLU A 478 21.69 -2.51 0.01
N SER A 479 22.24 -3.62 -0.48
CA SER A 479 21.81 -4.96 -0.07
C SER A 479 21.85 -5.15 1.45
N SER A 480 20.82 -5.82 1.97
CA SER A 480 20.67 -6.12 3.39
C SER A 480 20.93 -7.58 3.76
N VAL A 481 21.31 -8.44 2.80
CA VAL A 481 21.45 -9.89 3.01
C VAL A 481 22.48 -10.23 4.10
N GLU A 482 23.58 -9.49 4.19
CA GLU A 482 24.58 -9.71 5.25
C GLU A 482 24.03 -9.27 6.62
N VAL A 483 23.33 -8.12 6.68
CA VAL A 483 22.70 -7.64 7.92
C VAL A 483 21.64 -8.63 8.41
N MET A 484 20.87 -9.24 7.50
CA MET A 484 19.93 -10.31 7.82
C MET A 484 20.65 -11.55 8.38
N ALA A 485 21.76 -11.97 7.79
CA ALA A 485 22.56 -13.08 8.28
C ALA A 485 23.15 -12.80 9.68
N LEU A 486 23.62 -11.58 9.94
CA LEU A 486 24.02 -11.15 11.29
C LEU A 486 22.82 -11.22 12.25
N GLY A 487 21.65 -10.76 11.83
CA GLY A 487 20.43 -10.80 12.62
C GLY A 487 20.05 -12.21 13.07
N LEU A 488 20.16 -13.18 12.16
CA LEU A 488 19.96 -14.61 12.44
C LEU A 488 21.00 -15.18 13.43
N ARG A 489 22.26 -14.73 13.34
CA ARG A 489 23.37 -15.27 14.16
C ARG A 489 23.47 -14.65 15.55
N GLN A 490 23.15 -13.36 15.70
CA GLN A 490 23.50 -12.59 16.90
C GLN A 490 22.31 -12.06 17.68
N THR A 491 21.22 -11.70 17.01
CA THR A 491 20.06 -11.02 17.63
C THR A 491 18.79 -11.85 17.60
N CYS A 492 18.84 -13.04 16.98
CA CYS A 492 17.72 -13.98 16.95
C CYS A 492 17.40 -14.44 18.38
N PRO A 493 16.14 -14.31 18.85
CA PRO A 493 15.78 -14.77 20.19
C PRO A 493 15.70 -16.30 20.27
N TYR A 494 15.71 -17.00 19.13
CA TYR A 494 15.60 -18.44 19.02
C TYR A 494 16.96 -19.14 18.85
N ASP A 495 17.05 -20.40 19.26
CA ASP A 495 18.20 -21.28 19.03
C ASP A 495 18.34 -21.59 17.53
N SER A 496 19.28 -20.90 16.88
CA SER A 496 19.58 -21.02 15.46
C SER A 496 20.64 -22.10 15.14
N SER A 497 21.06 -22.91 16.11
CA SER A 497 22.17 -23.87 15.93
C SER A 497 21.92 -24.94 14.87
N THR A 498 20.66 -25.20 14.52
CA THR A 498 20.26 -26.19 13.50
C THR A 498 19.81 -25.55 12.18
N PHE A 499 19.96 -24.24 12.04
CA PHE A 499 19.48 -23.50 10.88
C PHE A 499 20.50 -23.58 9.72
N ASN A 500 19.99 -23.92 8.54
CA ASN A 500 20.69 -23.91 7.27
C ASN A 500 19.96 -22.95 6.33
N ILE A 501 20.35 -21.67 6.34
CA ILE A 501 19.63 -20.60 5.64
C ILE A 501 20.57 -19.96 4.62
N VAL A 502 20.15 -19.97 3.36
CA VAL A 502 20.82 -19.25 2.28
C VAL A 502 20.06 -17.95 2.01
N LEU A 503 20.78 -16.83 1.96
CA LEU A 503 20.23 -15.53 1.63
C LEU A 503 20.70 -15.10 0.25
N ASN A 504 19.76 -14.84 -0.64
CA ASN A 504 20.01 -14.45 -2.02
C ASN A 504 19.55 -13.01 -2.27
N SER A 505 20.36 -12.25 -2.99
CA SER A 505 19.99 -10.97 -3.59
C SER A 505 19.41 -11.22 -4.99
N VAL A 506 18.27 -10.62 -5.28
CA VAL A 506 17.55 -10.80 -6.55
C VAL A 506 17.32 -9.45 -7.23
N LEU A 507 17.82 -9.33 -8.46
CA LEU A 507 17.61 -8.13 -9.29
C LEU A 507 16.22 -8.14 -9.93
N THR A 508 15.48 -7.04 -9.74
CA THR A 508 14.19 -6.78 -10.40
C THR A 508 14.26 -5.51 -11.23
N ASP A 509 13.29 -5.32 -12.12
CA ASP A 509 13.19 -4.12 -12.95
C ASP A 509 12.44 -2.98 -12.21
N THR A 510 12.74 -2.82 -10.93
CA THR A 510 12.18 -1.80 -10.02
C THR A 510 13.29 -0.88 -9.48
N PRO A 511 12.95 0.30 -8.92
CA PRO A 511 13.95 1.15 -8.29
C PRO A 511 14.74 0.39 -7.22
N THR A 512 16.05 0.63 -7.17
CA THR A 512 16.93 0.03 -6.16
C THR A 512 16.37 0.25 -4.76
N THR A 513 16.27 -0.82 -3.98
CA THR A 513 15.70 -0.77 -2.63
C THR A 513 16.63 -0.03 -1.67
N THR A 514 16.11 0.36 -0.52
CA THR A 514 16.86 1.13 0.47
C THR A 514 16.54 0.71 1.89
N TRP A 515 17.44 1.06 2.80
CA TRP A 515 17.27 0.78 4.21
C TRP A 515 16.11 1.58 4.79
N VAL A 516 15.20 0.85 5.44
CA VAL A 516 14.16 1.42 6.28
C VAL A 516 14.33 0.85 7.69
N ARG A 517 13.94 1.62 8.71
CA ARG A 517 14.19 1.40 10.15
C ARG A 517 14.22 -0.08 10.50
N SER A 518 15.30 -0.53 11.15
CA SER A 518 15.57 -1.95 11.42
C SER A 518 15.78 -2.77 10.13
N PRO A 519 16.77 -2.40 9.28
CA PRO A 519 17.02 -3.10 8.03
C PRO A 519 17.45 -4.55 8.29
N GLY A 520 16.68 -5.52 7.81
CA GLY A 520 17.03 -6.93 7.74
C GLY A 520 16.47 -7.65 8.96
N ALA A 521 16.62 -7.04 10.14
CA ALA A 521 16.08 -7.58 11.38
C ALA A 521 14.55 -7.67 11.38
N THR A 522 13.84 -6.71 10.77
CA THR A 522 12.36 -6.76 10.70
C THR A 522 11.87 -7.93 9.84
N GLU A 523 12.50 -8.14 8.69
CA GLU A 523 12.16 -9.20 7.75
C GLU A 523 12.48 -10.59 8.34
N ILE A 524 13.65 -10.72 8.98
CA ILE A 524 14.05 -11.95 9.68
C ILE A 524 13.13 -12.24 10.86
N ALA A 525 12.78 -11.24 11.67
CA ALA A 525 11.84 -11.43 12.78
C ALA A 525 10.48 -11.92 12.27
N ALA A 526 9.91 -11.26 11.26
CA ALA A 526 8.63 -11.67 10.67
C ALA A 526 8.69 -13.08 10.05
N TYR A 527 9.79 -13.42 9.36
CA TYR A 527 10.03 -14.75 8.83
C TYR A 527 10.06 -15.82 9.95
N LEU A 528 10.86 -15.61 10.99
CA LEU A 528 10.98 -16.57 12.10
C LEU A 528 9.66 -16.70 12.88
N GLU A 529 8.95 -15.60 13.12
CA GLU A 529 7.63 -15.64 13.76
C GLU A 529 6.61 -16.43 12.94
N HIS A 530 6.66 -16.31 11.61
CA HIS A 530 5.85 -17.15 10.73
C HIS A 530 6.19 -18.65 10.88
N ILE A 531 7.48 -18.99 10.99
CA ILE A 531 7.91 -20.38 11.25
C ILE A 531 7.38 -20.88 12.59
N MET A 532 7.50 -20.08 13.65
CA MET A 532 7.01 -20.46 14.99
C MET A 532 5.50 -20.70 14.99
N GLU A 533 4.74 -19.84 14.32
CA GLU A 533 3.29 -19.99 14.20
C GLU A 533 2.91 -21.23 13.38
N HIS A 534 3.62 -21.51 12.28
CA HIS A 534 3.41 -22.72 11.49
C HIS A 534 3.69 -23.99 12.31
N ILE A 535 4.78 -24.01 13.10
CA ILE A 535 5.08 -25.14 14.00
C ILE A 535 3.94 -25.33 15.01
N ALA A 536 3.44 -24.25 15.62
CA ALA A 536 2.33 -24.30 16.55
C ALA A 536 1.07 -24.89 15.91
N MET A 537 0.75 -24.52 14.67
CA MET A 537 -0.37 -25.09 13.91
C MET A 537 -0.19 -26.58 13.61
N VAL A 538 1.01 -27.02 13.20
CA VAL A 538 1.32 -28.44 12.93
C VAL A 538 1.12 -29.29 14.18
N LEU A 539 1.57 -28.78 15.33
CA LEU A 539 1.47 -29.49 16.61
C LEU A 539 0.13 -29.28 17.32
N LYS A 540 -0.70 -28.33 16.86
CA LYS A 540 -1.91 -27.85 17.55
C LYS A 540 -1.63 -27.43 19.00
N LYS A 541 -0.53 -26.70 19.19
CA LYS A 541 -0.06 -26.19 20.49
C LYS A 541 -0.26 -24.68 20.60
N ASP A 542 -0.26 -24.18 21.82
CA ASP A 542 -0.22 -22.74 22.06
C ASP A 542 1.10 -22.16 21.52
N SER A 543 1.00 -21.09 20.75
CA SER A 543 2.14 -20.54 20.04
C SER A 543 3.16 -19.88 20.98
N SER A 544 2.78 -19.51 22.21
CA SER A 544 3.72 -19.04 23.24
C SER A 544 4.58 -20.17 23.79
N GLU A 545 4.04 -21.40 23.91
CA GLU A 545 4.80 -22.58 24.35
C GLU A 545 5.89 -22.96 23.34
N VAL A 546 5.55 -22.94 22.04
CA VAL A 546 6.51 -23.23 20.96
C VAL A 546 7.64 -22.21 20.95
N ARG A 547 7.35 -20.91 21.14
CA ARG A 547 8.37 -19.87 21.24
C ARG A 547 9.30 -20.08 22.43
N ILE A 548 8.75 -20.35 23.61
CA ILE A 548 9.53 -20.62 24.82
C ILE A 548 10.44 -21.83 24.65
N ALA A 549 9.95 -22.90 24.01
CA ALA A 549 10.73 -24.11 23.75
C ALA A 549 11.95 -23.86 22.84
N ASN A 550 11.92 -22.79 22.03
CA ASN A 550 12.99 -22.47 21.09
C ASN A 550 13.83 -21.26 21.50
N TYR A 551 13.54 -20.54 22.58
CA TYR A 551 14.33 -19.37 22.97
C TYR A 551 15.77 -19.73 23.37
N SER A 552 16.74 -18.95 22.89
CA SER A 552 18.15 -19.02 23.27
C SER A 552 18.53 -17.98 24.35
N LEU A 553 17.73 -16.91 24.49
CA LEU A 553 17.97 -15.82 25.42
C LEU A 553 17.09 -15.93 26.68
N PRO A 554 17.66 -16.05 27.89
CA PRO A 554 16.88 -16.18 29.13
C PRO A 554 15.88 -15.04 29.36
N GLN A 555 16.22 -13.82 28.94
CA GLN A 555 15.36 -12.64 29.12
C GLN A 555 14.09 -12.70 28.25
N ALA A 556 14.11 -13.39 27.10
CA ALA A 556 12.96 -13.48 26.20
C ALA A 556 11.76 -14.17 26.86
N THR A 557 12.02 -15.26 27.60
CA THR A 557 10.99 -15.96 28.38
C THR A 557 10.39 -15.06 29.47
N SER A 558 11.24 -14.28 30.16
CA SER A 558 10.78 -13.34 31.19
C SER A 558 9.88 -12.26 30.61
N LEU A 559 10.28 -11.66 29.49
CA LEU A 559 9.50 -10.62 28.80
C LEU A 559 8.16 -11.17 28.30
N LEU A 560 8.14 -12.35 27.67
CA LEU A 560 6.89 -12.94 27.21
C LEU A 560 5.92 -13.21 28.36
N LYS A 561 6.40 -13.71 29.50
CA LYS A 561 5.58 -13.90 30.71
C LYS A 561 5.01 -12.58 31.24
N GLN A 562 5.83 -11.52 31.25
CA GLN A 562 5.38 -10.19 31.65
C GLN A 562 4.31 -9.63 30.71
N VAL A 563 4.49 -9.78 29.39
CA VAL A 563 3.49 -9.36 28.40
C VAL A 563 2.19 -10.15 28.59
N LYS A 564 2.25 -11.48 28.73
CA LYS A 564 1.05 -12.31 28.97
C LYS A 564 0.27 -11.87 30.21
N SER A 565 0.99 -11.58 31.30
CA SER A 565 0.40 -11.11 32.56
C SER A 565 -0.22 -9.72 32.41
N SER A 566 0.55 -8.73 31.97
CA SER A 566 0.09 -7.34 31.84
C SER A 566 -1.04 -7.16 30.82
N SER A 567 -1.15 -8.05 29.82
CA SER A 567 -2.21 -8.00 28.81
C SER A 567 -3.43 -8.85 29.15
N ASN A 568 -3.49 -9.52 30.31
CA ASN A 568 -4.51 -10.53 30.66
C ASN A 568 -4.71 -11.57 29.54
N TYR A 569 -3.61 -12.09 28.97
CA TYR A 569 -3.63 -12.88 27.74
C TYR A 569 -4.54 -14.11 27.84
N ASP A 570 -4.43 -14.90 28.91
CA ASP A 570 -5.16 -16.17 29.02
C ASP A 570 -6.69 -15.96 29.15
N GLU A 571 -7.10 -14.88 29.84
CA GLU A 571 -8.52 -14.50 29.92
C GLU A 571 -9.05 -14.04 28.56
N ARG A 572 -8.31 -13.18 27.87
CA ARG A 572 -8.69 -12.68 26.55
C ARG A 572 -8.70 -13.77 25.48
N SER A 573 -7.77 -14.71 25.55
CA SER A 573 -7.75 -15.88 24.65
C SER A 573 -9.04 -16.70 24.78
N LYS A 574 -9.46 -17.01 26.02
CA LYS A 574 -10.75 -17.67 26.29
C LYS A 574 -11.96 -16.86 25.83
N ALA A 575 -11.91 -15.53 25.98
CA ALA A 575 -12.96 -14.64 25.49
C ALA A 575 -13.05 -14.68 23.95
N VAL A 576 -11.91 -14.71 23.23
CA VAL A 576 -11.86 -14.86 21.78
C VAL A 576 -12.40 -16.23 21.33
N GLU A 577 -12.03 -17.32 22.01
CA GLU A 577 -12.61 -18.64 21.73
C GLU A 577 -14.12 -18.66 21.92
N THR A 578 -14.62 -17.98 22.96
CA THR A 578 -16.06 -17.88 23.22
C THR A 578 -16.74 -17.07 22.13
N PHE A 579 -16.15 -15.94 21.72
CA PHE A 579 -16.65 -15.12 20.62
C PHE A 579 -16.72 -15.89 19.30
N ASN A 580 -15.69 -16.69 18.98
CA ASN A 580 -15.61 -17.46 17.73
C ASN A 580 -16.56 -18.68 17.66
N LYS A 581 -17.13 -19.11 18.79
CA LYS A 581 -18.11 -20.23 18.83
C LYS A 581 -19.53 -19.80 18.47
N VAL A 582 -19.85 -18.53 18.71
CA VAL A 582 -21.16 -17.90 18.42
C VAL A 582 -21.20 -17.51 16.96
#